data_AF-A0A259IQ03-F1
#
_entry.id   AF-A0A259IQ03-F1
#
_cell.length_a   1.000
_cell.length_b   1.000
_cell.length_c   1.000
_cell.angle_alpha   90.00
_cell.angle_beta   90.00
_cell.angle_gamma   90.00
#
_symmetry.space_group_name_H-M   'P 1'
#
loop_
_entity.id
_entity.type
_entity.pdbx_description
1 polymer ?
#
loop_
_entity_poly.entity_id
_entity_poly.type
_entity_poly.pdbx_seq_one_letter_code
_entity_poly.pdbx_strand_id
1 'polypeptide(L)'
;QGESVRPFRANGHLFSALEERLARETMGLRLYAAGSEPFLWDVARIADAAGMSRQEIRLAHAGSKARRVFCVHCRTYGEGVTTSIFTCGGCGASLFVRDHFSRRHAAYMGVQVDAEVPGDVPDAEEPYA
;
A
#
# COMPACT_ATOMS: atom_id res chain seq x y z
N GLN A 1 4.77 -20.21 -26.82
CA GLN A 1 4.61 -18.75 -26.92
C GLN A 1 5.23 -18.19 -25.67
N GLY A 2 6.43 -17.61 -25.82
CA GLY A 2 7.34 -17.33 -24.71
C GLY A 2 6.80 -16.27 -23.78
N GLU A 3 7.00 -16.50 -22.49
CA GLU A 3 6.70 -15.55 -21.42
C GLU A 3 7.53 -14.28 -21.62
N SER A 4 6.92 -13.25 -22.21
CA SER A 4 7.58 -11.96 -22.41
C SER A 4 7.58 -11.21 -21.08
N VAL A 5 8.62 -11.41 -20.27
CA VAL A 5 8.82 -10.61 -19.07
C VAL A 5 9.17 -9.18 -19.48
N ARG A 6 8.33 -8.21 -19.07
CA ARG A 6 8.58 -6.78 -19.28
C ARG A 6 8.96 -6.12 -17.96
N PRO A 7 10.23 -5.73 -17.74
CA PRO A 7 10.63 -5.04 -16.52
C PRO A 7 10.22 -3.56 -16.56
N PHE A 8 9.93 -3.01 -15.38
CA PHE A 8 9.64 -1.59 -15.18
C PHE A 8 10.58 -1.00 -14.12
N ARG A 9 10.95 0.27 -14.28
CA ARG A 9 11.87 0.95 -13.35
C ARG A 9 11.23 1.41 -12.05
N ALA A 10 9.90 1.50 -12.02
CA ALA A 10 9.12 1.95 -10.86
C ALA A 10 7.69 1.41 -10.93
N ASN A 11 7.04 1.24 -9.79
CA ASN A 11 5.66 0.76 -9.70
C ASN A 11 4.69 1.66 -10.48
N GLY A 12 4.88 2.98 -10.46
CA GLY A 12 4.05 3.92 -11.23
C GLY A 12 4.02 3.61 -12.73
N HIS A 13 5.17 3.27 -13.33
CA HIS A 13 5.24 2.88 -14.74
C HIS A 13 4.54 1.54 -15.03
N LEU A 14 4.64 0.59 -14.09
CA LEU A 14 3.93 -0.68 -14.19
C LEU A 14 2.42 -0.45 -14.10
N PHE A 15 1.96 0.39 -13.18
CA PHE A 15 0.56 0.71 -12.99
C PHE A 15 -0.07 1.37 -14.21
N SER A 16 0.58 2.38 -14.81
CA SER A 16 0.09 2.98 -16.06
C SER A 16 0.02 1.96 -17.19
N ALA A 17 1.03 1.10 -17.33
CA ALA A 17 1.02 0.05 -18.35
C ALA A 17 -0.07 -1.00 -18.12
N LEU A 18 -0.38 -1.33 -16.86
CA LEU A 18 -1.47 -2.22 -16.49
C LEU A 18 -2.83 -1.60 -16.83
N GLU A 19 -3.05 -0.34 -16.48
CA GLU A 19 -4.27 0.42 -16.83
C GLU A 19 -4.51 0.39 -18.34
N GLU A 20 -3.50 0.72 -19.15
CA GLU A 20 -3.58 0.67 -20.61
C GLU A 20 -3.81 -0.75 -21.15
N ARG A 21 -3.25 -1.78 -20.49
CA ARG A 21 -3.46 -3.17 -20.93
C ARG A 21 -4.89 -3.58 -20.68
N LEU A 22 -5.40 -3.40 -19.46
CA LEU A 22 -6.76 -3.79 -19.07
C LEU A 22 -7.83 -3.05 -19.90
N ALA A 23 -7.58 -1.80 -20.28
CA ALA A 23 -8.49 -1.04 -21.15
C ALA A 23 -8.70 -1.64 -22.55
N ARG A 24 -7.82 -2.55 -23.01
CA ARG A 24 -7.89 -3.21 -24.32
C ARG A 24 -8.25 -4.69 -24.23
N GLU A 25 -8.41 -5.21 -23.02
CA GLU A 25 -8.69 -6.62 -22.79
C GLU A 25 -10.19 -6.90 -22.73
N THR A 26 -10.54 -8.17 -22.87
CA THR A 26 -11.93 -8.64 -22.89
C THR A 26 -12.16 -9.72 -21.84
N MET A 27 -13.41 -10.16 -21.70
CA MET A 27 -13.80 -11.21 -20.75
C MET A 27 -12.93 -12.47 -20.89
N GLY A 28 -12.53 -13.03 -19.75
CA GLY A 28 -11.69 -14.24 -19.68
C GLY A 28 -10.24 -13.99 -19.26
N LEU A 29 -9.80 -12.73 -19.19
CA LEU A 29 -8.52 -12.37 -18.60
C LEU A 29 -8.51 -12.65 -17.09
N ARG A 30 -7.41 -13.20 -16.59
CA ARG A 30 -7.17 -13.34 -15.14
C ARG A 30 -5.89 -12.62 -14.75
N LEU A 31 -5.97 -11.86 -13.65
CA LEU A 31 -4.86 -11.08 -13.13
C LEU A 31 -4.29 -11.76 -11.89
N TYR A 32 -2.99 -12.02 -11.92
CA TYR A 32 -2.23 -12.53 -10.79
C TYR A 32 -1.17 -11.51 -10.42
N ALA A 33 -1.09 -11.13 -9.15
CA ALA A 33 -0.08 -10.21 -8.65
C ALA A 33 0.52 -10.72 -7.35
N ALA A 34 1.84 -10.57 -7.23
CA ALA A 34 2.59 -10.88 -6.03
C ALA A 34 3.51 -9.71 -5.66
N GLY A 35 3.60 -9.37 -4.38
CA GLY A 35 4.42 -8.25 -3.91
C GLY A 35 4.02 -7.73 -2.54
N SER A 36 4.50 -6.53 -2.19
CA SER A 36 4.17 -5.89 -0.92
C SER A 36 2.67 -5.57 -0.84
N GLU A 37 2.16 -5.46 0.39
CA GLU A 37 0.74 -5.18 0.62
C GLU A 37 0.26 -3.90 -0.11
N PRO A 38 0.98 -2.76 -0.05
CA PRO A 38 0.56 -1.55 -0.76
C PRO A 38 0.52 -1.75 -2.28
N PHE A 39 1.51 -2.45 -2.84
CA PHE A 39 1.56 -2.77 -4.27
C PHE A 39 0.34 -3.59 -4.70
N LEU A 40 -0.03 -4.61 -3.94
CA LEU A 40 -1.17 -5.47 -4.27
C LEU A 40 -2.49 -4.72 -4.23
N TRP A 41 -2.66 -3.80 -3.27
CA TRP A 41 -3.87 -2.99 -3.19
C TRP A 41 -3.95 -1.94 -4.28
N ASP A 42 -2.82 -1.38 -4.71
CA ASP A 42 -2.76 -0.52 -5.91
C ASP A 42 -3.17 -1.29 -7.17
N VAL A 43 -2.67 -2.52 -7.36
CA VAL A 43 -3.10 -3.41 -8.46
C VAL A 43 -4.59 -3.73 -8.37
N ALA A 44 -5.09 -4.08 -7.18
CA ALA A 44 -6.50 -4.39 -6.97
C ALA A 44 -7.40 -3.20 -7.35
N ARG A 45 -7.01 -1.98 -6.97
CA ARG A 45 -7.73 -0.75 -7.32
C ARG A 45 -7.78 -0.52 -8.84
N ILE A 46 -6.68 -0.77 -9.55
CA ILE A 46 -6.61 -0.65 -11.01
C ILE A 46 -7.54 -1.67 -11.69
N ALA A 47 -7.50 -2.92 -11.21
CA ALA A 47 -8.35 -3.99 -11.76
C ALA A 47 -9.84 -3.75 -11.49
N ASP A 48 -10.20 -3.28 -10.29
CA ASP A 48 -11.57 -2.90 -9.91
C ASP A 48 -12.07 -1.74 -10.79
N ALA A 49 -11.24 -0.73 -11.04
CA ALA A 49 -11.56 0.37 -11.95
C ALA A 49 -11.74 -0.08 -13.41
N ALA A 50 -11.09 -1.17 -13.82
CA ALA A 50 -11.28 -1.80 -15.12
C ALA A 50 -12.51 -2.75 -15.17
N GLY A 51 -13.25 -2.89 -14.07
CA GLY A 51 -14.46 -3.71 -13.99
C GLY A 51 -14.21 -5.21 -13.76
N MET A 52 -12.99 -5.61 -13.39
CA MET A 52 -12.69 -7.01 -13.08
C MET A 52 -13.36 -7.44 -11.78
N SER A 53 -13.89 -8.66 -11.74
CA SER A 53 -14.45 -9.26 -10.53
C SER A 53 -13.37 -9.80 -9.60
N ARG A 54 -13.70 -9.97 -8.31
CA ARG A 54 -12.79 -10.58 -7.31
C ARG A 54 -12.35 -12.00 -7.66
N GLN A 55 -13.11 -12.74 -8.47
CA GLN A 55 -12.76 -14.11 -8.85
C GLN A 55 -11.68 -14.15 -9.94
N GLU A 56 -11.56 -13.08 -10.73
CA GLU A 56 -10.58 -12.91 -11.81
C GLU A 56 -9.24 -12.37 -11.31
N ILE A 57 -9.20 -11.84 -10.08
CA ILE A 57 -8.01 -11.24 -9.47
C ILE A 57 -7.49 -12.16 -8.36
N ARG A 58 -6.19 -12.47 -8.40
CA ARG A 58 -5.48 -13.22 -7.36
C ARG A 58 -4.28 -12.43 -6.87
N LEU A 59 -4.27 -12.12 -5.59
CA LEU A 59 -3.22 -11.35 -4.93
C LEU A 59 -2.49 -12.24 -3.94
N ALA A 60 -1.17 -12.22 -3.95
CA ALA A 60 -0.33 -12.97 -3.03
C ALA A 60 0.70 -12.03 -2.39
N HIS A 61 0.57 -11.77 -1.10
CA HIS A 61 1.59 -10.99 -0.38
C HIS A 61 2.93 -11.72 -0.42
N ALA A 62 3.97 -10.95 -0.73
CA ALA A 62 5.35 -11.40 -0.71
C ALA A 62 6.26 -10.28 -0.19
N GLY A 63 7.19 -10.63 0.69
CA GLY A 63 8.15 -9.70 1.28
C GLY A 63 7.83 -9.32 2.72
N SER A 64 8.31 -8.15 3.14
CA SER A 64 8.20 -7.67 4.51
C SER A 64 6.76 -7.37 4.93
N LYS A 65 6.51 -7.46 6.25
CA LYS A 65 5.29 -7.00 6.91
C LYS A 65 5.30 -5.50 7.23
N ALA A 66 6.39 -4.82 6.90
CA ALA A 66 6.50 -3.39 7.07
C ALA A 66 5.34 -2.66 6.38
N ARG A 67 4.78 -1.68 7.10
CA ARG A 67 3.55 -1.01 6.73
C ARG A 67 3.83 0.24 5.92
N ARG A 68 2.98 0.50 4.92
CA ARG A 68 2.77 1.85 4.39
C ARG A 68 1.81 2.57 5.33
N VAL A 69 2.21 3.73 5.84
CA VAL A 69 1.41 4.49 6.79
C VAL A 69 0.99 5.83 6.20
N PHE A 70 -0.31 6.10 6.24
CA PHE A 70 -0.92 7.36 5.83
C PHE A 70 -1.05 8.29 7.03
N CYS A 71 -0.37 9.43 6.99
CA CYS A 71 -0.51 10.46 8.02
C CYS A 71 -1.85 11.17 7.89
N VAL A 72 -2.69 11.11 8.93
CA VAL A 72 -4.00 11.79 8.93
C VAL A 72 -3.89 13.32 8.96
N HIS A 73 -2.76 13.88 9.40
CA HIS A 73 -2.55 15.34 9.43
C HIS A 73 -2.24 15.92 8.05
N CYS A 74 -1.15 15.47 7.44
CA CYS A 74 -0.62 16.07 6.21
C CYS A 74 -0.83 15.23 4.97
N ARG A 75 -1.41 14.03 5.10
CA ARG A 75 -1.66 13.07 4.01
C ARG A 75 -0.40 12.49 3.35
N THR A 76 0.76 12.72 3.95
CA THR A 76 2.02 12.11 3.52
C THR A 76 2.02 10.61 3.83
N TYR A 77 2.56 9.82 2.91
CA TYR A 77 2.79 8.38 3.13
C TYR A 77 4.20 8.15 3.65
N GLY A 78 4.32 7.36 4.71
CA GLY A 78 5.56 6.72 5.15
C GLY A 78 5.61 5.28 4.64
N GLU A 79 6.75 4.85 4.12
CA GLU A 79 6.95 3.49 3.61
C GLU A 79 7.86 2.70 4.55
N GLY A 80 7.71 1.38 4.57
CA GLY A 80 8.66 0.50 5.29
C GLY A 80 8.62 0.65 6.81
N VAL A 81 7.48 1.03 7.39
CA VAL A 81 7.36 1.21 8.84
C VAL A 81 7.23 -0.14 9.53
N THR A 82 8.24 -0.51 10.33
CA THR A 82 8.27 -1.75 11.11
C THR A 82 7.81 -1.57 12.56
N THR A 83 7.69 -0.32 13.01
CA THR A 83 7.40 0.06 14.40
C THR A 83 5.95 0.49 14.63
N SER A 84 5.50 0.43 15.89
CA SER A 84 4.20 0.94 16.33
C SER A 84 4.12 2.47 16.32
N ILE A 85 5.26 3.15 16.43
CA ILE A 85 5.38 4.60 16.37
C ILE A 85 6.39 4.97 15.28
N PHE A 86 6.03 5.93 14.43
CA PHE A 86 6.91 6.46 13.39
C PHE A 86 6.80 7.97 13.28
N THR A 87 7.91 8.63 12.92
CA THR A 87 7.93 10.07 12.69
C THR A 87 7.55 10.37 11.24
N CYS A 88 6.55 11.22 11.04
CA CYS A 88 6.13 11.61 9.70
C CYS A 88 7.19 12.49 9.01
N GLY A 89 7.70 12.06 7.86
CA GLY A 89 8.63 12.88 7.05
C GLY A 89 8.01 14.15 6.44
N GLY A 90 6.68 14.30 6.47
CA GLY A 90 5.98 15.46 5.93
C GLY A 90 5.73 16.57 6.98
N CYS A 91 5.16 16.22 8.13
CA CYS A 91 4.82 17.19 9.18
C CYS A 91 5.67 17.08 10.46
N GLY A 92 6.55 16.07 10.56
CA GLY A 92 7.39 15.85 11.74
C GLY A 92 6.67 15.26 12.96
N ALA A 93 5.35 15.07 12.90
CA ALA A 93 4.60 14.50 14.03
C ALA A 93 4.99 13.04 14.29
N SER A 94 5.05 12.66 15.57
CA SER A 94 5.13 11.27 16.02
C SER A 94 3.75 10.62 15.88
N LEU A 95 3.67 9.56 15.09
CA LEU A 95 2.41 8.92 14.74
C LEU A 95 2.37 7.50 15.25
N PHE A 96 1.30 7.16 15.97
CA PHE A 96 0.96 5.78 16.27
C PHE A 96 0.31 5.12 15.05
N VAL A 97 0.86 3.97 14.64
CA VAL A 97 0.36 3.15 13.52
C VAL A 97 -0.79 2.28 14.02
N ARG A 98 -2.02 2.65 13.65
CA ARG A 98 -3.20 1.85 13.98
C ARG A 98 -3.25 0.58 13.13
N ASP A 99 -3.92 -0.46 13.63
CA ASP A 99 -4.15 -1.70 12.88
C ASP A 99 -5.26 -1.59 11.80
N HIS A 100 -5.79 -0.39 11.60
CA HIS A 100 -6.79 -0.15 10.58
C HIS A 100 -6.13 0.07 9.22
N PHE A 101 -6.25 -0.93 8.34
CA PHE A 101 -5.86 -0.83 6.95
C PHE A 101 -6.96 -0.21 6.08
N SER A 102 -6.64 0.89 5.39
CA SER A 102 -7.53 1.52 4.43
C SER A 102 -7.29 0.99 3.02
N ARG A 103 -8.28 0.27 2.48
CA ARG A 103 -8.27 -0.21 1.09
C ARG A 103 -8.21 0.92 0.06
N ARG A 104 -8.82 2.07 0.36
CA ARG A 104 -8.82 3.25 -0.52
C ARG A 104 -7.42 3.87 -0.64
N HIS A 105 -6.67 3.91 0.46
CA HIS A 105 -5.34 4.51 0.51
C HIS A 105 -4.21 3.48 0.36
N ALA A 106 -4.53 2.19 0.33
CA ALA A 106 -3.57 1.09 0.36
C ALA A 106 -2.56 1.23 1.51
N ALA A 107 -2.99 1.73 2.67
CA ALA A 107 -2.14 2.12 3.78
C ALA A 107 -2.84 2.01 5.15
N TYR A 108 -2.06 1.85 6.21
CA TYR A 108 -2.50 1.92 7.59
C TYR A 108 -2.62 3.38 8.05
N MET A 109 -3.53 3.68 8.96
CA MET A 109 -3.68 5.04 9.47
C MET A 109 -2.64 5.35 10.56
N GLY A 110 -1.88 6.43 10.36
CA GLY A 110 -1.00 7.02 11.37
C GLY A 110 -1.66 8.25 12.00
N VAL A 111 -1.86 8.21 13.32
CA VAL A 111 -2.49 9.28 14.10
C VAL A 111 -1.51 9.83 15.13
N GLN A 112 -1.65 11.10 15.50
CA GLN A 112 -0.77 11.69 16.52
C GLN A 112 -0.81 10.89 17.82
N VAL A 113 0.37 10.56 18.33
CA VAL A 113 0.52 9.73 19.53
C VAL A 113 0.26 10.53 20.82
N ASP A 114 0.68 11.78 20.85
CA ASP A 114 0.64 12.68 22.01
C ASP A 114 -0.52 13.69 21.92
N ALA A 115 -1.61 13.30 21.26
CA ALA A 115 -2.77 14.17 21.03
C ALA A 115 -3.51 14.54 22.33
N GLU A 116 -3.45 13.66 23.34
CA GLU A 116 -4.07 13.88 24.65
C GLU A 116 -3.18 14.72 25.57
N VAL A 117 -1.88 14.39 25.64
CA VAL A 117 -0.87 15.09 26.45
C VAL A 117 0.35 15.38 25.57
N PRO A 118 0.60 16.64 25.17
CA PRO A 118 1.73 16.99 24.33
C PRO A 118 3.07 16.56 24.94
N GLY A 119 3.88 15.84 24.17
CA GLY A 119 5.19 15.33 24.60
C GLY A 119 5.16 13.97 25.33
N ASP A 120 3.98 13.42 25.62
CA ASP A 120 3.84 12.07 26.17
C ASP A 120 3.88 11.03 25.03
N VAL A 121 5.08 10.62 24.66
CA VAL A 121 5.32 9.64 23.58
C VAL A 121 5.75 8.31 24.21
N PRO A 122 4.95 7.24 24.09
CA PRO A 122 5.32 5.91 24.53
C PRO A 122 6.54 5.36 23.76
N ASP A 123 7.16 4.31 24.30
CA ASP A 123 8.22 3.61 23.60
C ASP A 123 7.69 2.94 22.32
N ALA A 124 8.47 3.05 21.24
CA ALA A 124 8.15 2.37 19.99
C ALA A 124 8.41 0.87 20.11
N GLU A 125 7.42 0.07 19.75
CA GLU A 125 7.54 -1.38 19.63
C GLU A 125 7.84 -1.74 18.16
N GLU A 126 8.40 -2.93 17.90
CA GLU A 126 8.65 -3.45 16.54
C GLU A 126 7.73 -4.64 16.18
N PRO A 127 6.39 -4.46 16.15
CA PRO A 127 5.46 -5.56 15.87
C PRO A 127 5.44 -6.00 14.39
N TYR A 128 6.04 -5.24 13.47
CA TYR A 128 5.96 -5.48 12.02
C TYR A 128 7.31 -5.79 11.35
N ALA A 129 8.31 -6.15 12.16
CA ALA A 129 9.60 -6.66 11.68
C ALA A 129 9.44 -7.96 10.87
#